data_AF-A0A2S8BP78-F1
#
_entry.id   AF-A0A2S8BP78-F1
#
_cell.length_a   1.000
_cell.length_b   1.000
_cell.length_c   1.000
_cell.angle_alpha   90.00
_cell.angle_beta   90.00
_cell.angle_gamma   90.00
#
_symmetry.space_group_name_H-M   'P 1'
#
loop_
_entity.id
_entity.type
_entity.pdbx_description
1 polymer ?
#
loop_
_entity_poly.entity_id
_entity_poly.type
_entity_poly.pdbx_seq_one_letter_code
_entity_poly.pdbx_strand_id
1 'polypeptide(L)'
;MITTGPAGFFDEHAVVILQCARALAEYGVEPRHLRAFRSAADRQSDLIAQIAGPVVKANKAGARDRADDLAREVAALAITLHTSLVKSAVRDALHR
;
A
#
# COMPACT_ATOMS: atom_id res chain seq x y z
N MET A 1 7.79 -11.38 -2.53
CA MET A 1 7.67 -9.91 -2.62
C MET A 1 6.30 -9.58 -3.23
N ILE A 2 6.01 -10.12 -4.41
CA ILE A 2 4.65 -10.22 -4.93
C ILE A 2 3.93 -11.46 -4.40
N THR A 3 2.61 -11.38 -4.30
CA THR A 3 1.70 -12.47 -3.92
C THR A 3 0.46 -12.39 -4.81
N THR A 4 -0.16 -13.53 -5.10
CA THR A 4 -1.47 -13.56 -5.74
C THR A 4 -2.56 -13.12 -4.76
N GLY A 5 -3.66 -12.60 -5.28
CA GLY A 5 -4.87 -12.36 -4.50
C GLY A 5 -5.57 -13.66 -4.06
N PRO A 6 -6.69 -13.56 -3.33
CA PRO A 6 -7.41 -14.72 -2.79
C PRO A 6 -7.86 -15.74 -3.84
N ALA A 7 -8.12 -15.28 -5.07
CA ALA A 7 -8.52 -16.14 -6.19
C ALA A 7 -7.34 -16.78 -6.94
N GLY A 8 -6.09 -16.58 -6.49
CA GLY A 8 -4.89 -17.12 -7.13
C GLY A 8 -4.39 -16.33 -8.35
N PHE A 9 -5.00 -15.20 -8.69
CA PHE A 9 -4.57 -14.33 -9.77
C PHE A 9 -3.76 -13.12 -9.28
N PHE A 10 -2.90 -12.58 -10.13
CA PHE A 10 -2.25 -11.29 -9.92
C PHE A 10 -3.17 -10.14 -10.38
N ASP A 11 -3.02 -8.98 -9.74
CA ASP A 11 -3.76 -7.75 -10.07
C ASP A 11 -2.89 -6.78 -10.89
N GLU A 12 -3.46 -5.61 -11.22
CA GLU A 12 -2.77 -4.54 -11.93
C GLU A 12 -1.55 -3.99 -11.16
N HIS A 13 -1.58 -4.04 -9.82
CA HIS A 13 -0.48 -3.56 -8.98
C HIS A 13 0.73 -4.47 -9.07
N ALA A 14 0.54 -5.78 -9.22
CA ALA A 14 1.61 -6.73 -9.43
C ALA A 14 2.46 -6.39 -10.67
N VAL A 15 1.83 -5.88 -11.74
CA VAL A 15 2.55 -5.44 -12.96
C VAL A 15 3.49 -4.27 -12.65
N VAL A 16 2.98 -3.24 -11.97
CA VAL A 16 3.78 -2.06 -11.60
C VAL A 16 4.92 -2.44 -10.66
N ILE A 17 4.63 -3.29 -9.67
CA ILE A 17 5.65 -3.77 -8.71
C ILE A 17 6.77 -4.52 -9.44
N LEU A 18 6.46 -5.38 -10.42
CA LEU A 18 7.49 -6.10 -11.20
C LEU A 18 8.30 -5.16 -12.09
N GLN A 19 7.66 -4.20 -12.74
CA GLN A 19 8.36 -3.22 -13.58
C GLN A 19 9.35 -2.39 -12.76
N CYS A 20 8.93 -1.90 -11.59
CA CYS A 20 9.82 -1.19 -10.66
C CYS A 20 10.92 -2.10 -10.12
N ALA A 21 10.61 -3.34 -9.73
CA ALA A 21 11.61 -4.28 -9.25
C ALA A 21 12.67 -4.61 -10.30
N ARG A 22 12.26 -4.76 -11.57
CA ARG A 22 13.19 -4.95 -12.70
C ARG A 22 14.10 -3.74 -12.86
N ALA A 23 13.54 -2.53 -12.88
CA ALA A 23 14.34 -1.31 -13.01
C ALA A 23 15.32 -1.16 -11.83
N LEU A 24 14.90 -1.44 -10.60
CA LEU A 24 15.76 -1.45 -9.42
C LEU A 24 16.89 -2.49 -9.51
N ALA A 25 16.64 -3.63 -10.14
CA ALA A 25 17.67 -4.66 -10.36
C ALA A 25 18.77 -4.19 -11.33
N GLU A 26 18.47 -3.29 -12.27
CA GLU A 26 19.48 -2.65 -13.13
C GLU A 26 20.49 -1.81 -12.32
N TYR A 27 20.11 -1.40 -11.10
CA TYR A 27 20.98 -0.72 -10.12
C TYR A 27 21.53 -1.64 -9.02
N GLY A 28 21.44 -2.97 -9.19
CA GLY A 28 21.96 -3.95 -8.24
C GLY A 28 21.04 -4.25 -7.04
N VAL A 29 19.81 -3.73 -7.01
CA VAL A 29 18.85 -4.03 -5.96
C VAL A 29 18.11 -5.33 -6.27
N GLU A 30 18.64 -6.43 -5.73
CA GLU A 30 18.04 -7.75 -5.87
C GLU A 30 16.70 -7.93 -5.11
N PRO A 31 15.85 -8.91 -5.53
CA PRO A 31 14.58 -9.20 -4.86
C PRO A 31 14.67 -9.46 -3.34
N ARG A 32 15.81 -9.97 -2.86
CA ARG A 32 16.05 -10.19 -1.42
C ARG A 32 16.01 -8.89 -0.61
N HIS A 33 16.48 -7.79 -1.20
CA HIS A 33 16.49 -6.46 -0.58
C HIS A 33 15.07 -5.85 -0.52
N LEU A 34 14.19 -6.27 -1.43
CA LEU A 34 12.80 -5.81 -1.50
C LEU A 34 11.90 -6.43 -0.44
N ARG A 35 12.38 -7.41 0.35
CA ARG A 35 11.62 -8.00 1.46
C ARG A 35 11.26 -6.98 2.53
N ALA A 36 12.17 -6.05 2.84
CA ALA A 36 11.91 -4.99 3.81
C ALA A 36 10.77 -4.06 3.37
N PHE A 37 10.74 -3.71 2.08
CA PHE A 37 9.63 -2.94 1.48
C PHE A 37 8.30 -3.69 1.61
N ARG A 38 8.29 -5.00 1.31
CA ARG A 38 7.09 -5.83 1.46
C ARG A 38 6.60 -5.85 2.92
N SER A 39 7.48 -6.13 3.87
CA SER A 39 7.09 -6.17 5.29
C SER A 39 6.61 -4.80 5.81
N ALA A 40 7.17 -3.71 5.31
CA ALA A 40 6.68 -2.36 5.64
C ALA A 40 5.30 -2.10 5.04
N ALA A 41 5.07 -2.51 3.79
CA ALA A 41 3.77 -2.40 3.12
C ALA A 41 2.68 -3.21 3.83
N ASP A 42 2.97 -4.46 4.24
CA ASP A 42 2.01 -5.29 5.00
C ASP A 42 1.58 -4.58 6.30
N ARG A 43 2.55 -4.06 7.08
CA ARG A 43 2.24 -3.30 8.30
C ARG A 43 1.42 -2.02 8.04
N GLN A 44 1.71 -1.31 6.95
CA GLN A 44 0.92 -0.14 6.57
C GLN A 44 -0.50 -0.52 6.16
N SER A 45 -0.68 -1.62 5.43
CA SER A 45 -2.00 -2.15 5.08
C SER A 45 -2.81 -2.50 6.32
N ASP A 46 -2.19 -3.12 7.32
CA ASP A 46 -2.86 -3.46 8.59
C ASP A 46 -3.35 -2.20 9.33
N LEU A 47 -2.51 -1.15 9.40
CA LEU A 47 -2.89 0.13 10.00
C LEU A 47 -4.03 0.80 9.23
N ILE A 48 -3.98 0.80 7.90
CA ILE A 48 -5.05 1.37 7.06
C ILE A 48 -6.35 0.59 7.28
N ALA A 49 -6.29 -0.74 7.34
CA ALA A 49 -7.46 -1.57 7.62
C ALA A 49 -8.05 -1.31 9.01
N GLN A 50 -7.22 -1.01 10.02
CA GLN A 50 -7.68 -0.62 11.36
C GLN A 50 -8.40 0.74 11.36
N ILE A 51 -7.96 1.70 10.52
CA ILE A 51 -8.57 3.04 10.42
C ILE A 51 -9.88 2.97 9.61
N ALA A 52 -9.87 2.27 8.48
CA ALA A 52 -11.02 2.19 7.57
C ALA A 52 -12.08 1.15 8.01
N GLY A 53 -11.69 0.10 8.75
CA GLY A 53 -12.58 -0.98 9.18
C GLY A 53 -13.80 -0.54 10.02
N PRO A 54 -13.67 0.40 10.98
CA PRO A 54 -14.81 0.92 11.75
C PRO A 54 -15.86 1.62 10.88
N VAL A 55 -15.45 2.30 9.80
CA VAL A 55 -16.34 3.03 8.88
C VAL A 55 -17.35 2.08 8.22
N VAL A 56 -16.87 0.91 7.80
CA VAL A 56 -17.70 -0.14 7.19
C VAL A 56 -18.68 -0.73 8.21
N LYS A 57 -18.26 -0.92 9.47
CA LYS A 57 -19.09 -1.52 10.53
C LYS A 57 -20.21 -0.61 11.02
N ALA A 58 -20.01 0.70 11.03
CA ALA A 58 -20.99 1.68 11.52
C ALA A 58 -22.27 1.76 10.66
N ASN A 59 -22.24 1.27 9.41
CA ASN A 59 -23.27 1.56 8.40
C ASN A 59 -24.23 0.38 8.10
N LYS A 60 -24.42 -0.56 9.04
CA LYS A 60 -25.30 -1.73 8.87
C LYS A 60 -26.80 -1.42 8.66
N ALA A 61 -27.22 -0.15 8.70
CA ALA A 61 -28.61 0.30 8.59
C ALA A 61 -29.07 0.69 7.16
N GLY A 62 -28.44 0.16 6.11
CA GLY A 62 -28.95 0.27 4.72
C GLY A 62 -28.11 1.10 3.73
N ALA A 63 -26.91 1.56 4.10
CA ALA A 63 -26.04 2.37 3.25
C ALA A 63 -24.64 1.76 3.07
N ARG A 64 -24.57 0.48 2.68
CA ARG A 64 -23.29 -0.24 2.49
C ARG A 64 -22.39 0.44 1.46
N ASP A 65 -22.94 0.86 0.31
CA ASP A 65 -22.17 1.50 -0.76
C ASP A 65 -21.46 2.77 -0.26
N ARG A 66 -22.17 3.62 0.50
CA ARG A 66 -21.57 4.83 1.12
C ARG A 66 -20.48 4.50 2.14
N ALA A 67 -20.60 3.40 2.86
CA ALA A 67 -19.60 2.97 3.84
C ALA A 67 -18.32 2.50 3.15
N ASP A 68 -18.47 1.75 2.07
CA ASP A 68 -17.35 1.24 1.27
C ASP A 68 -16.63 2.39 0.56
N ASP A 69 -17.38 3.37 0.03
CA ASP A 69 -16.79 4.56 -0.59
C ASP A 69 -16.00 5.40 0.42
N LEU A 70 -16.53 5.62 1.63
CA LEU A 70 -15.82 6.35 2.67
C LEU A 70 -14.58 5.59 3.16
N ALA A 71 -14.66 4.25 3.27
CA ALA A 71 -13.50 3.43 3.63
C ALA A 71 -12.40 3.50 2.56
N ARG A 72 -12.76 3.51 1.26
CA ARG A 72 -11.82 3.71 0.15
C ARG A 72 -11.19 5.10 0.18
N GLU A 73 -11.96 6.14 0.47
CA GLU A 73 -11.46 7.51 0.57
C GLU A 73 -10.44 7.64 1.71
N VAL A 74 -10.76 7.11 2.88
CA VAL A 74 -9.86 7.10 4.04
C VAL A 74 -8.57 6.33 3.74
N ALA A 75 -8.66 5.18 3.06
CA ALA A 75 -7.49 4.42 2.62
C ALA A 75 -6.62 5.21 1.63
N ALA A 76 -7.24 5.88 0.65
CA ALA A 76 -6.53 6.71 -0.33
C ALA A 76 -5.79 7.88 0.33
N LEU A 77 -6.41 8.55 1.32
CA LEU A 77 -5.78 9.62 2.09
C LEU A 77 -4.60 9.10 2.91
N ALA A 78 -4.73 7.94 3.56
CA ALA A 78 -3.64 7.34 4.33
C ALA A 78 -2.43 6.96 3.44
N ILE A 79 -2.68 6.41 2.24
CA ILE A 79 -1.63 6.11 1.24
C ILE A 79 -0.94 7.41 0.78
N THR A 80 -1.71 8.47 0.55
CA THR A 80 -1.20 9.78 0.14
C THR A 80 -0.31 10.40 1.22
N LEU A 81 -0.76 10.34 2.48
CA LEU A 81 0.02 10.77 3.63
C LEU A 81 1.34 9.98 3.73
N HIS A 82 1.28 8.65 3.67
CA HIS A 82 2.46 7.79 3.76
C HIS A 82 3.49 8.11 2.65
N THR A 83 3.02 8.21 1.41
CA THR A 83 3.87 8.56 0.26
C THR A 83 4.56 9.91 0.47
N SER A 84 3.84 10.89 1.00
CA SER A 84 4.38 12.24 1.25
C SER A 84 5.43 12.23 2.37
N LEU A 85 5.20 11.47 3.44
CA LEU A 85 6.17 11.28 4.53
C LEU A 85 7.45 10.61 4.03
N VAL A 86 7.34 9.55 3.22
CA VAL A 86 8.51 8.86 2.64
C VAL A 86 9.30 9.80 1.73
N LYS A 87 8.63 10.54 0.83
CA LYS A 87 9.28 11.53 -0.03
C LYS A 87 10.02 12.60 0.78
N SER A 88 9.41 13.11 1.85
CA SER A 88 10.04 14.07 2.76
C SER A 88 11.29 13.49 3.43
N ALA A 89 11.18 12.29 4.01
CA ALA A 89 12.29 11.65 4.71
C ALA A 89 13.46 11.32 3.78
N VAL A 90 13.20 10.88 2.55
CA VAL A 90 14.24 10.63 1.53
C VAL A 90 14.96 11.93 1.17
N ARG A 91 14.21 13.01 0.91
CA ARG A 91 14.79 14.32 0.65
C ARG A 91 15.71 14.75 1.80
N ASP A 92 15.25 14.63 3.03
CA ASP A 92 16.02 15.03 4.20
C ASP A 92 17.26 14.15 4.41
N ALA A 93 17.21 12.86 4.07
CA ALA A 93 18.35 11.94 4.17
C ALA A 93 19.44 12.18 3.11
N LEU A 94 19.06 12.67 1.92
CA LEU A 94 20.00 12.96 0.82
C LEU A 94 20.61 14.37 0.89
N HIS A 95 20.04 15.26 1.70
CA HIS A 95 20.60 16.60 1.96
C HIS A 95 21.44 16.70 3.24
N ARG A 96 21.70 15.56 3.90
CA ARG A 96 22.69 15.44 4.99
C ARG A 96 24.04 15.06 4.42
#